data_AF-A0A4U9RI81-F1
#
_entry.id   AF-A0A4U9RI81-F1
#
_cell.length_a   1.000
_cell.length_b   1.000
_cell.length_c   1.000
_cell.angle_alpha   90.00
_cell.angle_beta   90.00
_cell.angle_gamma   90.00
#
_symmetry.space_group_name_H-M   'P 1'
#
loop_
_entity.id
_entity.type
_entity.pdbx_description
1 polymer ?
#
loop_
_entity_poly.entity_id
_entity_poly.type
_entity_poly.pdbx_seq_one_letter_code
_entity_poly.pdbx_strand_id
1 'polypeptide(L)'
;MLQSSFVNVGDKEVLLKYTGLIQDEAVKSIGDDGVSQQVTVKTGVASVGQAVVPNPVKLAPYRTFPEVDQPISEFIFRMKEGPSAAIFESDGGAWRNEAIKNIKEYLQERLECLDNIKIIA
;
A
#
# COMPACT_ATOMS: atom_id res chain seq x y z
N MET A 1 1.26 -1.16 11.27
CA MET A 1 1.58 -2.04 10.14
C MET A 1 1.96 -1.29 8.87
N LEU A 2 1.25 -0.22 8.47
CA LEU A 2 1.60 0.56 7.26
C LEU A 2 3.08 1.01 7.18
N GLN A 3 3.70 1.40 8.30
CA GLN A 3 5.10 1.80 8.35
C GLN A 3 6.10 0.66 8.05
N SER A 4 5.82 -0.55 8.52
CA SER A 4 6.74 -1.69 8.49
C SER A 4 6.46 -2.68 7.35
N SER A 5 5.23 -2.74 6.85
CA SER A 5 4.79 -3.77 5.90
C SER A 5 5.00 -3.41 4.43
N PHE A 6 5.41 -2.17 4.13
CA PHE A 6 5.53 -1.66 2.76
C PHE A 6 6.88 -0.97 2.53
N VAL A 7 7.40 -1.08 1.32
CA VAL A 7 8.56 -0.31 0.84
C VAL A 7 8.21 1.19 0.80
N ASN A 8 9.21 2.06 0.98
CA ASN A 8 9.05 3.52 0.92
C ASN A 8 8.90 4.03 -0.52
N VAL A 9 7.83 3.62 -1.21
CA VAL A 9 7.50 4.01 -2.59
C VAL A 9 5.99 4.25 -2.73
N GLY A 10 5.61 4.90 -3.83
CA GLY A 10 4.21 5.19 -4.15
C GLY A 10 3.56 6.09 -3.10
N ASP A 11 2.34 5.75 -2.71
CA ASP A 11 1.49 6.57 -1.85
C ASP A 11 1.66 6.29 -0.35
N LYS A 12 2.69 5.53 0.05
CA LYS A 12 2.93 5.18 1.47
C LYS A 12 3.05 6.42 2.35
N GLU A 13 3.84 7.40 1.94
CA GLU A 13 4.05 8.63 2.71
C GLU A 13 2.76 9.45 2.82
N VAL A 14 1.98 9.51 1.74
CA VAL A 14 0.67 10.17 1.71
C VAL A 14 -0.26 9.51 2.73
N LEU A 15 -0.40 8.18 2.71
CA LEU A 15 -1.23 7.47 3.67
C LEU A 15 -0.75 7.60 5.12
N LEU A 16 0.56 7.65 5.38
CA LEU A 16 1.10 7.88 6.72
C LEU A 16 0.74 9.27 7.24
N LYS A 17 0.82 10.29 6.37
CA LYS A 17 0.39 11.65 6.71
C LYS A 17 -1.11 11.68 7.00
N TYR A 18 -1.93 11.07 6.14
CA TYR A 18 -3.38 11.01 6.33
C TYR A 18 -3.75 10.33 7.64
N THR A 19 -3.20 9.14 7.91
CA THR A 19 -3.50 8.38 9.12
C THR A 19 -3.04 9.09 10.40
N GLY A 20 -1.98 9.90 10.33
CA GLY A 20 -1.51 10.73 11.45
C GLY A 20 -2.35 11.98 11.74
N LEU A 21 -3.21 12.42 10.81
CA LEU A 21 -4.06 13.60 10.97
C LEU A 21 -5.46 13.27 11.54
N ILE A 22 -5.84 11.99 11.60
CA ILE A 22 -7.17 11.57 12.03
C ILE A 22 -7.29 11.69 13.56
N GLN A 23 -8.32 12.40 14.02
CA GLN A 23 -8.76 12.44 15.42
C GLN A 23 -10.15 11.79 15.51
N ASP A 24 -10.53 11.20 16.65
CA ASP A 24 -11.82 10.50 16.80
C ASP A 24 -13.04 11.37 16.41
N GLU A 25 -12.99 12.68 16.65
CA GLU A 25 -14.05 13.63 16.28
C GLU A 25 -14.03 14.08 14.81
N ALA A 26 -13.01 13.69 14.04
CA ALA A 26 -12.79 14.12 12.66
C ALA A 26 -13.64 13.34 11.66
N VAL A 27 -13.96 12.07 11.92
CA VAL A 27 -14.67 11.20 10.98
C VAL A 27 -16.18 11.47 11.01
N LYS A 28 -16.59 12.66 10.57
CA LYS A 28 -18.00 13.11 10.66
C LYS A 28 -18.82 12.87 9.40
N SER A 29 -18.19 12.56 8.26
CA SER A 29 -18.88 12.18 7.03
C SER A 29 -17.93 11.41 6.13
N ILE A 30 -18.26 10.15 5.87
CA ILE A 30 -17.66 9.35 4.82
C ILE A 30 -18.63 9.42 3.65
N GLY A 31 -18.28 10.17 2.61
CA GLY A 31 -18.90 10.04 1.30
C GLY A 31 -18.11 9.02 0.50
N ASP A 32 -18.70 7.87 0.20
CA ASP A 32 -18.09 6.80 -0.59
C ASP A 32 -18.95 6.56 -1.83
N ASP A 33 -18.40 6.85 -3.01
CA ASP A 33 -19.10 6.66 -4.30
C ASP A 33 -18.73 5.32 -4.98
N GLY A 34 -18.03 4.44 -4.27
CA GLY A 34 -17.50 3.18 -4.78
C GLY A 34 -16.09 3.30 -5.35
N VAL A 35 -15.62 4.50 -5.72
CA VAL A 35 -14.29 4.75 -6.33
C VAL A 35 -13.45 5.68 -5.46
N SER A 36 -14.03 6.78 -5.01
CA SER A 36 -13.41 7.83 -4.20
C SER A 36 -14.04 7.89 -2.82
N GLN A 37 -13.23 8.24 -1.82
CA GLN A 37 -13.71 8.49 -0.46
C GLN A 37 -13.41 9.95 -0.11
N GLN A 38 -14.45 10.75 0.08
CA GLN A 38 -14.30 12.07 0.69
C GLN A 38 -14.29 11.91 2.20
N VAL A 39 -13.16 12.26 2.81
CA VAL A 39 -12.99 12.32 4.26
C VAL A 39 -12.74 13.77 4.64
N THR A 40 -13.59 14.32 5.51
CA THR A 40 -13.28 15.59 6.16
C THR A 40 -12.40 15.31 7.36
N VAL A 41 -11.20 15.91 7.45
CA VAL A 41 -10.29 15.72 8.57
C VAL A 41 -10.23 16.99 9.41
N LYS A 42 -10.59 16.91 10.69
CA LYS A 42 -10.36 18.00 11.64
C LYS A 42 -8.94 17.91 12.16
N THR A 43 -8.11 18.88 11.82
CA THR A 43 -6.72 18.97 12.28
C THR A 43 -6.64 19.88 13.51
N GLY A 44 -6.86 19.33 14.70
CA GLY A 44 -6.64 20.05 15.96
C GLY A 44 -7.48 21.33 16.15
N VAL A 45 -7.18 22.07 17.23
CA VAL A 45 -7.98 23.19 17.75
C VAL A 45 -8.27 24.21 16.64
N ALA A 46 -9.51 24.18 16.12
CA ALA A 46 -10.14 25.09 15.17
C ALA A 46 -9.88 24.94 13.64
N SER A 47 -9.09 23.99 13.14
CA SER A 47 -8.87 23.86 11.67
C SER A 47 -9.57 22.63 11.09
N VAL A 48 -10.53 22.83 10.19
CA VAL A 48 -11.13 21.74 9.38
C VAL A 48 -10.46 21.76 8.01
N GLY A 49 -9.60 20.78 7.72
CA GLY A 49 -9.03 20.58 6.39
C GLY A 49 -9.82 19.51 5.63
N GLN A 50 -10.33 19.84 4.45
CA GLN A 50 -10.78 18.80 3.53
C GLN A 50 -9.56 18.23 2.82
N ALA A 51 -9.37 16.92 2.94
CA ALA A 51 -8.22 16.24 2.38
C ALA A 51 -8.74 15.01 1.63
N VAL A 52 -8.58 14.99 0.31
CA VAL A 52 -9.05 13.89 -0.55
C VAL A 52 -8.05 12.75 -0.47
N VAL A 53 -8.49 11.61 0.05
CA VAL A 53 -7.65 10.41 0.10
C VAL A 53 -7.51 9.87 -1.33
N PRO A 54 -6.28 9.72 -1.86
CA PRO A 54 -6.10 9.10 -3.16
C PRO A 54 -6.64 7.67 -3.13
N ASN A 55 -7.40 7.29 -4.15
CA ASN A 55 -7.98 5.97 -4.28
C ASN A 55 -8.18 5.65 -5.77
N PRO A 56 -7.65 4.53 -6.30
CA PRO A 56 -6.73 3.58 -5.67
C PRO A 56 -5.39 4.20 -5.27
N VAL A 57 -4.74 3.62 -4.26
CA VAL A 57 -3.36 3.94 -3.86
C VAL A 57 -2.38 2.91 -4.42
N LYS A 58 -1.16 3.36 -4.72
CA LYS A 58 -0.06 2.51 -5.14
C LYS A 58 0.85 2.21 -3.97
N LEU A 59 0.99 0.93 -3.61
CA LEU A 59 1.85 0.48 -2.52
C LEU A 59 2.65 -0.74 -2.96
N ALA A 60 3.83 -0.93 -2.40
CA ALA A 60 4.65 -2.12 -2.60
C ALA A 60 4.81 -2.87 -1.27
N PRO A 61 3.99 -3.90 -0.99
CA PRO A 61 4.11 -4.67 0.25
C PRO A 61 5.37 -5.54 0.22
N TYR A 62 6.00 -5.75 1.39
CA TYR A 62 7.01 -6.80 1.53
C TYR A 62 6.36 -8.17 1.44
N ARG A 63 6.87 -9.01 0.53
CA ARG A 63 6.40 -10.38 0.28
C ARG A 63 7.49 -11.39 0.66
N THR A 64 7.32 -12.64 0.24
CA THR A 64 8.13 -13.79 0.66
C THR A 64 9.63 -13.65 0.46
N PHE A 65 10.06 -12.86 -0.53
CA PHE A 65 11.47 -12.50 -0.77
C PHE A 65 11.61 -10.99 -0.60
N PRO A 66 11.91 -10.47 0.60
CA PRO A 66 12.05 -9.04 0.83
C PRO A 66 13.27 -8.43 0.14
N GLU A 67 14.27 -9.24 -0.23
CA GLU A 67 15.52 -8.80 -0.84
C GLU A 67 15.36 -8.42 -2.32
N VAL A 68 14.28 -8.85 -2.96
CA VAL A 68 13.98 -8.50 -4.37
C VAL A 68 13.14 -7.23 -4.45
N ASP A 69 13.16 -6.59 -5.61
CA ASP A 69 12.28 -5.46 -5.88
C ASP A 69 10.81 -5.89 -5.76
N GLN A 70 10.10 -5.23 -4.85
CA GLN A 70 8.70 -5.53 -4.57
C GLN A 70 7.81 -4.88 -5.63
N PRO A 71 7.00 -5.65 -6.38
CA PRO A 71 6.13 -5.07 -7.39
C PRO A 71 5.07 -4.19 -6.74
N ILE A 72 4.83 -3.04 -7.38
CA ILE A 72 3.80 -2.09 -6.98
C ILE A 72 2.43 -2.69 -7.31
N SER A 73 1.53 -2.62 -6.34
CA SER A 73 0.15 -3.06 -6.46
C SER A 73 -0.79 -1.89 -6.17
N GLU A 74 -1.97 -1.93 -6.79
CA GLU A 74 -3.06 -1.02 -6.47
C GLU A 74 -3.87 -1.56 -5.30
N PHE A 75 -4.22 -0.65 -4.38
CA PHE A 75 -5.08 -0.95 -3.25
C PHE A 75 -6.16 0.11 -3.08
N ILE A 76 -7.31 -0.32 -2.59
CA ILE A 76 -8.37 0.56 -2.10
C ILE A 76 -8.12 0.85 -0.62
N PHE A 77 -7.94 2.13 -0.28
CA PHE A 77 -7.89 2.57 1.11
C PHE A 77 -9.30 2.99 1.57
N ARG A 78 -9.77 2.44 2.68
CA ARG A 78 -11.08 2.79 3.27
C ARG A 78 -10.90 3.14 4.73
N MET A 79 -11.35 4.34 5.11
CA MET A 79 -11.49 4.70 6.51
C MET A 79 -12.72 4.03 7.15
N LYS A 80 -12.56 3.61 8.41
CA LYS A 80 -13.61 3.13 9.30
C LYS A 80 -13.85 4.16 10.41
N GLU A 81 -14.51 3.74 11.49
CA GLU A 81 -14.75 4.57 12.68
C GLU A 81 -13.45 4.86 13.44
N GLY A 82 -13.32 6.09 13.95
CA GLY A 82 -12.15 6.55 14.69
C GLY A 82 -10.86 6.54 13.85
N PRO A 83 -9.69 6.22 14.42
CA PRO A 83 -8.41 6.15 13.69
C PRO A 83 -8.26 4.86 12.86
N SER A 84 -9.30 4.03 12.77
CA SER A 84 -9.23 2.75 12.08
C SER A 84 -9.37 2.93 10.57
N ALA A 85 -8.50 2.27 9.82
CA ALA A 85 -8.59 2.20 8.36
C ALA A 85 -8.24 0.79 7.87
N ALA A 86 -8.66 0.48 6.65
CA ALA A 86 -8.38 -0.78 5.97
C ALA A 86 -7.84 -0.51 4.58
N ILE A 87 -7.00 -1.43 4.10
CA ILE A 87 -6.42 -1.43 2.76
C ILE A 87 -6.85 -2.75 2.11
N PHE A 88 -7.35 -2.70 0.88
CA PHE A 88 -7.83 -3.86 0.13
C PHE A 88 -7.12 -3.94 -1.21
N GLU A 89 -6.55 -5.09 -1.56
CA GLU A 89 -5.89 -5.29 -2.85
C GLU A 89 -6.91 -5.16 -4.01
N SER A 90 -6.55 -4.42 -5.05
CA SER A 90 -7.43 -4.15 -6.20
C SER A 90 -6.76 -4.30 -7.56
N ASP A 91 -5.56 -4.85 -7.62
CA ASP A 91 -4.84 -5.09 -8.88
C ASP A 91 -5.15 -6.44 -9.53
N GLY A 92 -6.12 -7.20 -8.98
CA GLY A 92 -6.51 -8.51 -9.49
C GLY A 92 -5.42 -9.58 -9.41
N GLY A 93 -4.37 -9.37 -8.60
CA GLY A 93 -3.22 -10.27 -8.51
C GLY A 93 -2.24 -10.11 -9.67
N ALA A 94 -2.30 -9.04 -10.46
CA ALA A 94 -1.38 -8.77 -11.57
C ALA A 94 0.09 -8.77 -11.14
N TRP A 95 0.36 -8.34 -9.90
CA TRP A 95 1.70 -8.33 -9.29
C TRP A 95 2.39 -9.69 -9.25
N ARG A 96 1.63 -10.80 -9.28
CA ARG A 96 2.17 -12.16 -9.06
C ARG A 96 3.19 -12.54 -10.12
N ASN A 97 2.91 -12.22 -11.39
CA ASN A 97 3.80 -12.57 -12.49
C ASN A 97 5.12 -11.79 -12.42
N GLU A 98 5.04 -10.51 -12.02
CA GLU A 98 6.21 -9.67 -11.81
C GLU A 98 7.04 -10.17 -10.61
N ALA A 99 6.39 -10.52 -9.49
CA ALA A 99 7.08 -11.10 -8.34
C ALA A 99 7.80 -12.41 -8.69
N ILE A 100 7.15 -13.33 -9.41
CA ILE A 100 7.76 -14.59 -9.85
C ILE A 100 8.99 -14.31 -10.71
N LYS A 101 8.90 -13.36 -11.64
CA LYS A 101 10.01 -12.96 -12.50
C LYS A 101 11.17 -12.38 -11.68
N ASN A 102 10.90 -11.43 -10.79
CA ASN A 102 11.93 -10.78 -9.96
C ASN A 102 12.66 -11.81 -9.06
N ILE A 103 11.92 -12.76 -8.48
CA ILE A 103 12.49 -13.84 -7.68
C ILE A 103 13.36 -14.75 -8.55
N LYS A 104 12.90 -15.11 -9.74
CA LYS A 104 13.67 -15.94 -10.67
C LYS A 104 14.99 -15.26 -11.04
N GLU A 105 14.95 -13.99 -11.44
CA GLU A 105 16.15 -13.23 -11.82
C GLU A 105 17.14 -13.14 -10.65
N TYR A 106 16.65 -12.81 -9.46
CA TYR A 106 17.45 -12.78 -8.23
C TYR A 106 18.13 -14.12 -7.94
N LEU A 107 17.39 -15.22 -8.03
CA LEU A 107 17.95 -16.56 -7.79
C LEU A 107 18.95 -16.96 -8.88
N GLN A 108 18.71 -16.58 -10.13
CA GLN A 108 19.63 -16.87 -11.24
C GLN A 108 20.98 -16.18 -11.03
N GLU A 109 20.97 -14.93 -10.59
CA GLU A 109 22.18 -14.19 -10.25
C GLU A 109 22.89 -14.79 -9.03
N ARG A 110 22.15 -15.06 -7.95
CA ARG A 110 22.74 -15.53 -6.68
C ARG A 110 23.26 -16.96 -6.72
N LEU A 111 22.78 -17.78 -7.66
CA LEU A 111 23.12 -19.19 -7.79
C LEU A 111 23.89 -19.49 -9.09
N GLU A 112 24.39 -18.48 -9.79
CA GLU A 112 25.11 -18.63 -11.08
C GLU A 112 26.31 -19.60 -10.98
N CYS A 113 26.95 -19.70 -9.81
CA CYS A 113 28.09 -20.58 -9.57
C CYS A 113 27.73 -22.07 -9.36
N LEU A 114 26.46 -22.47 -9.51
CA LEU A 114 25.98 -23.83 -9.24
C LEU A 114 25.45 -24.50 -10.52
N ASP A 115 26.22 -25.46 -11.06
CA ASP A 115 25.93 -26.09 -12.36
C ASP A 115 24.76 -27.11 -12.34
N ASN A 116 24.29 -27.50 -11.16
CA ASN A 116 23.27 -28.55 -10.98
C ASN A 116 21.90 -28.02 -10.57
N ILE A 117 21.63 -26.72 -10.77
CA ILE A 117 20.37 -26.07 -10.39
C ILE A 117 19.67 -25.51 -11.63
N LYS A 118 18.36 -25.76 -11.72
CA LYS A 118 17.48 -25.17 -12.74
C LYS A 118 16.37 -24.37 -12.06
N ILE A 119 16.31 -23.07 -12.34
CA ILE A 119 15.31 -22.15 -11.79
C ILE A 119 14.18 -21.98 -12.80
N ILE A 120 12.93 -22.17 -12.33
CA ILE A 120 11.72 -22.07 -13.13
C ILE A 120 10.80 -20.97 -12.59
N ALA A 121 9.94 -20.43 -13.46
CA ALA A 121 8.93 -19.42 -13.17
C ALA A 121 7.57 -19.94 -13.63
#